data_AF-A0A8H3EVQ6-F1
#
_entry.id   AF-A0A8H3EVQ6-F1
#
_cell.length_a   1.000
_cell.length_b   1.000
_cell.length_c   1.000
_cell.angle_alpha   90.00
_cell.angle_beta   90.00
_cell.angle_gamma   90.00
#
_symmetry.space_group_name_H-M   'P 1'
#
loop_
_entity.id
_entity.type
_entity.pdbx_description
1 polymer ?
#
loop_
_entity_poly.entity_id
_entity_poly.type
_entity_poly.pdbx_seq_one_letter_code
_entity_poly.pdbx_strand_id
1 'polypeptide(L)'
;MVPIRELHSDAETFGQNVNQFDPDRFVGDNLDKSLNFRQVGGGVTVCPGCFLAKGLSLIFVAMMLERFEIQSVKKSGVAKAAQGLRAPEIDYVSPSVGASERPGNMYQISRAKEMLDDSQSPWFNERRRV
;
A
#
# COMPACT_ATOMS: atom_id res chain seq x y z
N MET A 1 -18.13 1.20 18.25
CA MET A 1 -17.30 1.45 17.05
C MET A 1 -15.89 1.74 17.53
N VAL A 2 -14.86 1.08 17.00
CA VAL A 2 -13.47 1.30 17.42
C VAL A 2 -12.81 2.29 16.45
N PRO A 3 -12.14 3.34 16.94
CA PRO A 3 -11.39 4.27 16.09
C PRO A 3 -10.11 3.59 15.56
N ILE A 4 -10.18 3.06 14.33
CA ILE A 4 -9.09 2.25 13.74
C ILE A 4 -7.83 3.09 13.47
N ARG A 5 -8.00 4.37 13.12
CA ARG A 5 -6.87 5.26 12.78
C ARG A 5 -5.98 5.52 13.98
N GLU A 6 -6.59 5.85 15.11
CA GLU A 6 -5.94 6.10 16.39
C GLU A 6 -5.27 4.81 16.87
N LEU A 7 -5.95 3.67 16.72
CA LEU A 7 -5.40 2.36 17.05
C LEU A 7 -4.14 2.03 16.24
N HIS A 8 -4.09 2.36 14.95
CA HIS A 8 -2.90 2.19 14.10
C HIS A 8 -1.82 3.25 14.33
N SER A 9 -2.10 4.29 15.11
CA SER A 9 -1.16 5.37 15.45
C SER A 9 -0.51 5.15 16.83
N ASP A 10 -0.79 4.02 17.49
CA ASP A 10 -0.23 3.70 18.80
C ASP A 10 1.25 3.29 18.72
N ALA A 11 2.12 4.11 19.30
CA ALA A 11 3.57 3.86 19.30
C ALA A 11 3.99 2.72 20.24
N GLU A 12 3.17 2.35 21.23
CA GLU A 12 3.47 1.20 22.10
C GLU A 12 3.37 -0.11 21.32
N THR A 13 2.35 -0.24 20.47
CA THR A 13 2.15 -1.41 19.61
C THR A 13 3.06 -1.40 18.38
N PHE A 14 3.09 -0.27 17.65
CA PHE A 14 3.72 -0.21 16.33
C PHE A 14 5.16 0.32 16.37
N GLY A 15 5.64 0.77 17.52
CA GLY A 15 6.96 1.36 17.69
C GLY A 15 7.02 2.85 17.36
N GLN A 16 8.16 3.48 17.67
CA GLN A 16 8.33 4.95 17.59
C GLN A 16 8.20 5.53 16.17
N ASN A 17 8.44 4.70 15.15
CA ASN A 17 8.32 5.10 13.75
C ASN A 17 6.89 4.92 13.19
N VAL A 18 5.84 4.89 14.03
CA VAL A 18 4.44 4.63 13.61
C VAL A 18 3.93 5.60 12.54
N ASN A 19 4.42 6.85 12.56
CA ASN A 19 4.06 7.88 11.59
C ASN A 19 4.86 7.78 10.27
N GLN A 20 5.72 6.78 10.12
CA GLN A 20 6.52 6.53 8.92
C GLN A 20 6.03 5.27 8.20
N PHE A 21 6.04 5.31 6.87
CA PHE A 21 5.77 4.13 6.07
C PHE A 21 6.97 3.18 6.14
N ASP A 22 6.76 2.03 6.77
CA ASP A 22 7.75 0.97 6.94
C ASP A 22 7.13 -0.36 6.47
N PRO A 23 7.53 -0.90 5.30
CA PRO A 23 6.98 -2.14 4.78
C PRO A 23 7.41 -3.37 5.59
N ASP A 24 8.54 -3.29 6.30
CA ASP A 24 9.12 -4.43 7.03
C ASP A 24 8.50 -4.57 8.43
N ARG A 25 7.65 -3.63 8.86
CA ARG A 25 6.98 -3.63 10.17
C ARG A 25 6.20 -4.91 10.50
N PHE A 26 5.72 -5.61 9.48
CA PHE A 26 4.94 -6.84 9.63
C PHE A 26 5.76 -8.11 9.34
N VAL A 27 7.08 -7.98 9.18
CA VAL A 27 8.00 -9.10 8.91
C VAL A 27 8.58 -9.59 10.24
N GLY A 28 8.43 -10.88 10.53
CA GLY A 28 9.00 -11.52 11.73
C GLY A 28 8.14 -11.37 13.00
N ASP A 29 7.47 -10.24 13.18
CA ASP A 29 6.55 -10.01 14.28
C ASP A 29 5.11 -10.46 13.94
N ASN A 30 4.41 -11.09 14.90
CA ASN A 30 3.00 -11.49 14.74
C ASN A 30 2.02 -10.30 14.87
N LEU A 31 2.44 -9.13 14.39
CA LEU A 31 1.68 -7.88 14.50
C LEU A 31 0.37 -7.95 13.70
N ASP A 32 0.36 -8.74 12.63
CA ASP A 32 -0.82 -9.07 11.82
C ASP A 32 -1.94 -9.78 12.61
N LYS A 33 -1.57 -10.49 13.69
CA LYS A 33 -2.51 -11.19 14.60
C LYS A 33 -2.84 -10.39 15.85
N SER A 34 -2.21 -9.23 16.05
CA SER A 34 -2.45 -8.40 17.22
C SER A 34 -3.88 -7.82 17.19
N LEU A 35 -4.49 -7.65 18.37
CA LEU A 35 -5.80 -7.00 18.50
C LEU A 35 -5.77 -5.51 18.09
N ASN A 36 -4.56 -4.94 18.08
CA ASN A 36 -4.28 -3.55 17.74
C ASN A 36 -4.14 -3.36 16.22
N PHE A 37 -4.02 -4.43 15.45
CA PHE A 37 -4.05 -4.37 14.00
C PHE A 37 -5.40 -4.82 13.44
N ARG A 38 -6.20 -3.85 13.01
CA ARG A 38 -7.49 -4.08 12.33
C ARG A 38 -7.52 -3.47 10.93
N GLN A 39 -7.63 -4.31 9.91
CA GLN A 39 -7.63 -3.84 8.52
C GLN A 39 -9.00 -3.30 8.08
N VAL A 40 -10.07 -4.05 8.37
CA VAL A 40 -11.47 -3.69 8.04
C VAL A 40 -12.43 -4.33 9.06
N GLY A 41 -12.91 -3.54 10.01
CA GLY A 41 -13.82 -4.02 11.07
C GLY A 41 -13.19 -5.04 12.01
N GLY A 42 -14.02 -5.82 12.72
CA GLY A 42 -13.54 -6.89 13.60
C GLY A 42 -14.67 -7.77 14.16
N GLY A 43 -14.40 -9.07 14.34
CA GLY A 43 -15.42 -10.02 14.78
C GLY A 43 -16.58 -10.10 13.79
N VAL A 44 -17.81 -9.90 14.26
CA VAL A 44 -19.03 -9.96 13.44
C VAL A 44 -19.15 -8.81 12.42
N THR A 45 -18.37 -7.73 12.57
CA THR A 45 -18.38 -6.58 11.66
C THR A 45 -17.22 -6.60 10.66
N VAL A 46 -16.50 -7.73 10.55
CA VAL A 46 -15.45 -7.88 9.55
C VAL A 46 -16.04 -7.82 8.15
N CYS A 47 -15.38 -7.11 7.24
CA CYS A 47 -15.78 -7.10 5.84
C CYS A 47 -15.59 -8.52 5.25
N PRO A 48 -16.64 -9.16 4.69
CA PRO A 48 -16.51 -10.50 4.12
C PRO A 48 -15.56 -10.53 2.91
N GLY A 49 -15.36 -9.38 2.26
CA GLY A 49 -14.43 -9.20 1.15
C GLY A 49 -12.98 -8.95 1.55
N CYS A 50 -12.61 -8.94 2.83
CA CYS A 50 -11.25 -8.57 3.27
C CYS A 50 -10.16 -9.47 2.66
N PHE A 51 -10.38 -10.79 2.63
CA PHE A 51 -9.42 -11.72 2.06
C PHE A 51 -9.28 -11.57 0.54
N LEU A 52 -10.40 -11.34 -0.15
CA LEU A 52 -10.40 -11.07 -1.58
C LEU A 52 -9.68 -9.76 -1.90
N ALA A 53 -9.96 -8.70 -1.14
CA ALA A 53 -9.32 -7.39 -1.30
C ALA A 53 -7.80 -7.49 -1.17
N LYS A 54 -7.30 -8.23 -0.15
CA LYS A 54 -5.85 -8.51 -0.01
C LYS A 54 -5.26 -9.16 -1.26
N GLY A 55 -5.90 -10.22 -1.76
CA GLY A 55 -5.46 -10.93 -2.96
C GLY A 55 -5.44 -10.03 -4.19
N LEU A 56 -6.52 -9.27 -4.42
CA LEU A 56 -6.62 -8.33 -5.53
C LEU A 56 -5.59 -7.21 -5.45
N SER A 57 -5.33 -6.66 -4.27
CA SER A 57 -4.28 -5.65 -4.07
C SER A 57 -2.89 -6.19 -4.41
N LEU A 58 -2.56 -7.41 -3.98
CA LEU A 58 -1.28 -8.04 -4.31
C LEU A 58 -1.13 -8.30 -5.81
N ILE A 59 -2.16 -8.86 -6.45
CA ILE A 59 -2.17 -9.10 -7.90
C ILE A 59 -2.03 -7.77 -8.65
N PHE A 60 -2.76 -6.74 -8.23
CA PHE A 60 -2.68 -5.41 -8.82
C PHE A 60 -1.27 -4.82 -8.73
N VAL A 61 -0.66 -4.84 -7.54
CA VAL A 61 0.72 -4.34 -7.35
C VAL A 61 1.72 -5.16 -8.15
N ALA A 62 1.59 -6.49 -8.18
CA ALA A 62 2.47 -7.37 -8.96
C ALA A 62 2.38 -7.05 -10.46
N MET A 63 1.17 -6.97 -11.01
CA MET A 63 0.95 -6.60 -12.41
C MET A 63 1.47 -5.19 -12.73
N MET A 64 1.29 -4.24 -11.80
CA MET A 64 1.78 -2.88 -11.94
C MET A 64 3.32 -2.84 -12.04
N LEU A 65 4.01 -3.55 -11.15
CA LEU A 65 5.48 -3.61 -11.14
C LEU A 65 6.07 -4.41 -12.31
N GLU A 66 5.36 -5.43 -12.78
CA GLU A 66 5.81 -6.27 -13.89
C GLU A 66 5.63 -5.56 -15.25
N ARG A 67 4.47 -4.93 -15.46
CA ARG A 67 4.04 -4.46 -16.78
C ARG A 67 4.28 -2.99 -17.03
N PHE A 68 4.53 -2.18 -16.00
CA PHE A 68 4.65 -0.73 -16.16
C PHE A 68 5.92 -0.20 -15.53
N GLU A 69 6.49 0.82 -16.17
CA GLU A 69 7.50 1.64 -15.54
C GLU A 69 6.81 2.78 -14.78
N ILE A 70 6.88 2.73 -13.44
CA ILE A 70 6.20 3.70 -12.58
C ILE A 70 7.19 4.80 -12.21
N GLN A 71 6.89 6.02 -12.60
CA GLN A 71 7.65 7.22 -12.23
C GLN A 71 6.74 8.22 -11.53
N SER A 72 7.29 8.93 -10.55
CA SER A 72 6.55 10.01 -9.89
C SER A 72 6.68 11.30 -10.66
N VAL A 73 5.56 12.00 -10.82
CA VAL A 73 5.54 13.30 -11.47
C VAL A 73 5.89 14.37 -10.46
N LYS A 74 6.96 15.12 -10.74
CA LYS A 74 7.21 16.39 -10.05
C LYS A 74 6.10 17.36 -10.44
N LYS A 75 5.10 17.56 -9.58
CA LYS A 75 4.19 18.70 -9.74
C LYS A 75 5.00 19.98 -9.53
N SER A 76 5.16 20.78 -10.57
CA SER A 76 5.93 22.04 -10.59
C SER A 76 5.35 23.18 -9.72
N GLY A 77 4.42 22.89 -8.82
CA GLY A 77 3.75 23.88 -7.96
C GLY A 77 3.83 23.62 -6.46
N VAL A 78 4.46 22.51 -6.02
CA VAL A 78 4.76 22.29 -4.60
C VAL A 78 6.25 22.51 -4.44
N ALA A 79 6.60 23.56 -3.70
CA ALA A 79 7.95 24.11 -3.61
C ALA A 79 9.03 23.04 -3.49
N LYS A 80 10.17 23.33 -4.14
CA LYS A 80 11.45 22.61 -4.06
C LYS A 80 11.74 22.11 -2.64
N ALA A 81 11.29 20.92 -2.27
CA ALA A 81 11.91 20.14 -1.23
C ALA A 81 13.04 19.37 -1.93
N ALA A 82 14.27 19.74 -1.63
CA ALA A 82 15.48 19.15 -2.18
C ALA A 82 15.68 17.66 -1.81
N GLN A 83 14.69 16.99 -1.22
CA GLN A 83 14.72 15.58 -0.78
C GLN A 83 13.29 15.04 -0.79
N GLY A 84 13.01 14.06 -1.68
CA GLY A 84 11.83 13.20 -1.59
C GLY A 84 10.48 13.84 -1.91
N LEU A 85 9.57 13.05 -2.48
CA LEU A 85 8.17 13.41 -2.62
C LEU A 85 7.53 13.36 -1.23
N ARG A 86 6.97 14.48 -0.75
CA ARG A 86 6.23 14.49 0.52
C ARG A 86 4.87 13.82 0.31
N ALA A 87 4.51 12.89 1.19
CA ALA A 87 3.16 12.35 1.21
C ALA A 87 2.14 13.50 1.42
N PRO A 88 0.99 13.47 0.72
CA PRO A 88 -0.05 14.48 0.92
C PRO A 88 -0.56 14.46 2.36
N GLU A 89 -0.96 15.62 2.85
CA GLU A 89 -1.67 15.72 4.13
C GLU A 89 -3.02 15.00 4.02
N ILE A 90 -3.39 14.30 5.10
CA ILE A 90 -4.63 13.54 5.15
C ILE A 90 -5.77 14.50 5.50
N ASP A 91 -6.90 14.40 4.80
CA ASP A 91 -8.10 15.15 5.17
C ASP A 91 -8.72 14.56 6.46
N TYR A 92 -8.86 15.40 7.47
CA TYR A 92 -9.48 15.05 8.76
C TYR A 92 -10.92 15.57 8.88
N VAL A 93 -11.36 16.41 7.94
CA VAL A 93 -12.67 17.09 8.00
C VAL A 93 -13.77 16.19 7.45
N SER A 94 -13.46 15.42 6.41
CA SER A 94 -14.38 14.45 5.83
C SER A 94 -14.42 13.16 6.66
N PRO A 95 -15.60 12.68 7.10
CA PRO A 95 -15.70 11.41 7.81
C PRO A 95 -15.24 10.27 6.89
N SER A 96 -14.19 9.56 7.29
CA SER A 96 -13.69 8.43 6.51
C SER A 96 -14.61 7.23 6.70
N VAL A 97 -15.32 6.81 5.65
CA VAL A 97 -16.12 5.57 5.62
C VAL A 97 -15.24 4.32 5.46
N GLY A 98 -13.91 4.49 5.50
CA GLY A 98 -12.91 3.46 5.26
C GLY A 98 -11.55 4.09 4.96
N ALA A 99 -10.90 3.67 3.88
CA ALA A 99 -9.68 4.31 3.43
C ALA A 99 -9.92 5.82 3.17
N SER A 100 -9.08 6.68 3.74
CA SER A 100 -9.15 8.12 3.50
C SER A 100 -8.75 8.40 2.05
N GLU A 101 -9.68 8.98 1.28
CA GLU A 101 -9.39 9.45 -0.07
C GLU A 101 -8.43 10.64 0.00
N ARG A 102 -7.48 10.70 -0.94
CA ARG A 102 -6.55 11.82 -1.05
C ARG A 102 -7.01 12.76 -2.16
N PRO A 103 -7.00 14.08 -1.92
CA PRO A 103 -7.28 15.05 -2.97
C PRO A 103 -6.12 15.08 -4.00
N GLY A 104 -6.42 14.65 -5.23
CA GLY A 104 -5.61 14.89 -6.42
C GLY A 104 -4.68 13.76 -6.86
N ASN A 105 -4.39 13.75 -8.16
CA ASN A 105 -3.64 12.68 -8.83
C ASN A 105 -2.13 12.92 -8.62
N MET A 106 -1.42 12.00 -7.94
CA MET A 106 0.02 12.14 -7.60
C MET A 106 0.97 11.35 -8.51
N TYR A 107 0.44 10.45 -9.35
CA TYR A 107 1.24 9.52 -10.15
C TYR A 107 0.82 9.59 -11.63
N GLN A 108 1.79 9.50 -12.54
CA GLN A 108 1.56 9.18 -13.95
C GLN A 108 2.11 7.79 -14.23
N ILE A 109 1.36 7.00 -14.98
CA ILE A 109 1.79 5.69 -15.46
C ILE A 109 2.20 5.89 -16.91
N SER A 110 3.51 5.96 -17.16
CA SER A 110 4.08 6.24 -18.47
C SER A 110 4.59 4.94 -19.10
N ARG A 111 3.78 4.40 -20.02
CA ARG A 111 4.09 3.28 -20.92
C ARG A 111 4.09 1.89 -20.27
N ALA A 112 3.39 0.95 -20.91
CA ALA A 112 3.57 -0.47 -20.62
C ALA A 112 4.98 -0.85 -21.08
N LYS A 113 5.74 -1.55 -20.22
CA LYS A 113 6.99 -2.19 -20.61
C LYS A 113 6.68 -3.06 -21.82
N GLU A 114 7.46 -2.92 -22.90
CA GLU A 114 7.35 -3.85 -24.03
C GLU A 114 7.45 -5.25 -23.44
N MET A 115 6.44 -6.09 -23.68
CA MET A 115 6.41 -7.47 -23.20
C MET A 115 7.69 -8.13 -23.73
N LEU A 116 8.68 -8.30 -22.84
CA LEU A 116 9.79 -9.19 -23.08
C LEU A 116 9.17 -10.54 -23.42
N ASP A 117 9.52 -11.07 -24.59
CA ASP A 117 9.17 -12.41 -25.04
C ASP A 117 9.17 -13.37 -23.85
N ASP A 118 8.04 -14.05 -23.61
CA ASP A 118 7.80 -14.86 -22.39
C ASP A 118 8.91 -15.91 -22.14
N SER A 119 9.69 -16.23 -23.19
CA SER A 119 10.90 -17.04 -23.16
C SER A 119 12.04 -16.48 -22.29
N GLN A 120 12.09 -15.16 -22.06
CA GLN A 120 13.15 -14.46 -21.31
C GLN A 120 12.78 -14.09 -19.88
N SER A 121 11.54 -14.35 -19.43
CA SER A 121 11.19 -14.07 -18.04
C SER A 121 11.88 -15.06 -17.10
N PRO A 122 12.59 -14.59 -16.05
CA PRO A 122 13.24 -15.49 -15.08
C PRO A 122 12.23 -16.40 -14.36
N TRP A 123 10.98 -15.95 -14.25
CA TRP A 123 9.91 -16.63 -13.52
C TRP A 123 9.27 -17.80 -14.28
N PHE A 124 9.27 -17.80 -15.62
CA PHE A 124 8.73 -18.91 -16.42
C PHE A 124 9.68 -20.11 -16.51
N ASN A 125 10.99 -19.89 -16.47
CA ASN A 125 11.97 -20.97 -16.62
C ASN A 125 12.13 -21.85 -15.37
N GLU A 126 11.78 -21.36 -14.19
CA GLU A 126 11.88 -22.12 -12.94
C GLU A 126 10.79 -23.22 -12.82
N ARG A 127 9.59 -23.01 -13.40
CA ARG A 127 8.47 -23.97 -13.31
C ARG A 127 8.53 -25.14 -14.29
N ARG A 128 9.48 -25.15 -15.23
CA ARG A 128 9.67 -26.25 -16.19
C ARG A 128 10.67 -27.32 -15.73
N ARG A 129 11.23 -27.18 -14.52
CA ARG A 129 12.16 -28.14 -13.89
C ARG A 129 11.51 -28.96 -12.77
N VAL A 130 10.23 -29.31 -12.91
CA VAL A 130 9.55 -30.31 -12.05
C VAL A 130 8.88 -31.34 -12.93
#